data_AF-A0A0F0FNG3-F1
#
_entry.id   AF-A0A0F0FNG3-F1
#
_cell.length_a   1.000
_cell.length_b   1.000
_cell.length_c   1.000
_cell.angle_alpha   90.00
_cell.angle_beta   90.00
_cell.angle_gamma   90.00
#
_symmetry.space_group_name_H-M   'P 1'
#
loop_
_entity.id
_entity.type
_entity.pdbx_description
1 polymer ?
#
loop_
_entity_poly.entity_id
_entity_poly.type
_entity_poly.pdbx_seq_one_letter_code
_entity_poly.pdbx_strand_id
1 'polypeptide(L)'
;AKASPALPVSITALYDKLSRTEPGLVRALVQGSAQRLGPVVQPMLRKQPPSVNGYRLRIVDGSHLPASEKRLKPLRGFRGAALPGQSLVVYDPDTAMIVDLVP
;
A
#
# COMPACT_ATOMS: atom_id res chain seq x y z
N ALA A 1 -5.75 -12.20 19.43
CA ALA A 1 -5.02 -11.57 18.31
C ALA A 1 -4.30 -12.67 17.51
N LYS A 2 -4.23 -12.59 16.18
CA LYS A 2 -3.44 -13.56 15.40
C LYS A 2 -1.97 -13.47 15.82
N ALA A 3 -1.34 -14.62 16.01
CA ALA A 3 0.08 -14.75 16.34
C ALA A 3 0.84 -15.36 15.15
N SER A 4 2.12 -15.03 15.03
CA SER A 4 3.05 -15.66 14.09
C SER A 4 4.23 -16.21 14.90
N PRO A 5 4.65 -17.47 14.70
CA PRO A 5 5.82 -18.04 15.39
C PRO A 5 7.11 -17.25 15.14
N ALA A 6 7.17 -16.50 14.03
CA ALA A 6 8.32 -15.70 13.66
C ALA A 6 8.35 -14.30 14.30
N LEU A 7 7.32 -13.91 15.05
CA LEU A 7 7.22 -12.59 15.68
C LEU A 7 7.06 -12.72 17.20
N PRO A 8 7.85 -11.98 18.00
CA PRO A 8 7.71 -11.98 19.46
C PRO A 8 6.49 -11.20 19.96
N VAL A 9 5.72 -10.58 19.06
CA VAL A 9 4.54 -9.76 19.35
C VAL A 9 3.35 -10.24 18.53
N SER A 10 2.14 -9.89 18.96
CA SER A 10 0.94 -10.16 18.16
C SER A 10 0.95 -9.39 16.84
N ILE A 11 0.30 -9.96 15.82
CA ILE A 11 0.15 -9.30 14.51
C ILE A 11 -0.58 -7.96 14.67
N THR A 12 -1.57 -7.89 15.57
CA THR A 12 -2.27 -6.63 15.89
C THR A 12 -1.31 -5.56 16.41
N ALA A 13 -0.47 -5.89 17.39
CA ALA A 13 0.49 -4.93 17.95
C ALA A 13 1.51 -4.42 16.90
N LEU A 14 1.91 -5.29 15.97
CA LEU A 14 2.74 -4.88 14.83
C LEU A 14 2.01 -3.87 13.93
N TYR A 15 0.78 -4.16 13.53
CA TYR A 15 -0.02 -3.25 12.69
C TYR A 15 -0.33 -1.93 13.40
N ASP A 16 -0.63 -1.97 14.69
CA ASP A 16 -0.86 -0.77 15.50
C ASP A 16 0.38 0.13 15.52
N LYS A 17 1.58 -0.46 15.62
CA LYS A 17 2.84 0.29 15.52
C LYS A 17 3.03 0.89 14.12
N LEU A 18 2.81 0.11 13.07
CA LEU A 18 2.93 0.58 11.68
C LEU A 18 1.95 1.73 11.39
N SER A 19 0.73 1.69 11.93
CA SER A 19 -0.29 2.73 11.72
C SER A 19 0.11 4.12 12.26
N ARG A 20 1.06 4.16 13.20
CA ARG A 20 1.55 5.39 13.85
C ARG A 20 2.98 5.74 13.45
N THR A 21 3.43 5.19 12.33
CA THR A 21 4.76 5.40 11.78
C THR A 21 4.69 6.40 10.62
N GLU A 22 5.79 7.12 10.35
CA GLU A 22 5.87 8.05 9.23
C GLU A 22 5.57 7.36 7.88
N PRO A 23 4.77 7.98 6.99
CA PRO A 23 4.40 7.39 5.70
C PRO A 23 5.59 6.94 4.85
N GLY A 24 6.71 7.67 4.92
CA GLY A 24 7.94 7.32 4.21
C GLY A 24 8.51 5.95 4.62
N LEU A 25 8.44 5.59 5.90
CA LEU A 25 8.92 4.29 6.37
C LEU A 25 7.98 3.15 5.95
N VAL A 26 6.66 3.39 5.93
CA VAL A 26 5.69 2.42 5.41
C VAL A 26 5.90 2.18 3.90
N ARG A 27 6.13 3.25 3.13
CA ARG A 27 6.48 3.15 1.70
C ARG A 27 7.77 2.34 1.50
N ALA A 28 8.82 2.65 2.26
CA ALA A 28 10.09 1.92 2.19
C ALA A 28 9.94 0.43 2.54
N LEU A 29 9.07 0.09 3.50
CA LEU A 29 8.76 -1.29 3.83
C LEU A 29 8.13 -2.04 2.65
N VAL A 30 7.17 -1.41 1.95
CA VAL A 30 6.53 -1.99 0.75
C VAL A 30 7.56 -2.20 -0.36
N GLN A 31 8.31 -1.16 -0.72
CA GLN A 31 9.34 -1.22 -1.76
C GLN A 31 10.41 -2.28 -1.45
N GLY A 32 10.93 -2.27 -0.22
CA GLY A 32 11.94 -3.22 0.22
C GLY A 32 11.43 -4.66 0.32
N SER A 33 10.12 -4.87 0.51
CA SER A 33 9.49 -6.20 0.46
C SER A 33 9.40 -6.70 -0.98
N ALA A 34 8.92 -5.87 -1.90
CA ALA A 34 8.86 -6.20 -3.33
C ALA A 34 10.25 -6.51 -3.90
N GLN A 35 11.26 -5.73 -3.53
CA GLN A 35 12.65 -5.95 -3.95
C GLN A 35 13.18 -7.31 -3.45
N ARG A 36 12.92 -7.65 -2.18
CA ARG A 36 13.36 -8.93 -1.59
C ARG A 36 12.63 -10.14 -2.17
N LEU A 37 11.36 -9.98 -2.55
CA LEU A 37 10.55 -11.05 -3.13
C LEU A 37 10.77 -11.23 -4.63
N GLY A 38 11.22 -10.21 -5.35
CA GLY A 38 11.46 -10.27 -6.79
C GLY A 38 12.19 -11.53 -7.27
N PRO A 39 13.36 -11.89 -6.70
CA PRO A 39 14.08 -13.10 -7.07
C PRO A 39 13.33 -14.41 -6.79
N VAL A 40 12.43 -14.42 -5.80
CA VAL A 40 11.63 -15.59 -5.43
C VAL A 40 10.47 -15.78 -6.41
N VAL A 41 9.83 -14.70 -6.83
CA VAL A 41 8.67 -14.74 -7.73
C VAL A 41 9.08 -14.89 -9.19
N GLN A 42 10.22 -14.32 -9.60
CA GLN A 42 10.69 -14.34 -10.99
C GLN A 42 10.65 -15.73 -11.66
N PRO A 43 11.15 -16.82 -11.05
CA PRO A 43 11.09 -18.17 -11.64
C PRO A 43 9.67 -18.62 -11.97
N MET A 44 8.67 -18.19 -11.19
CA MET A 44 7.26 -18.55 -11.36
C MET A 44 6.61 -17.80 -12.54
N LEU A 45 7.18 -16.66 -12.93
CA LEU A 45 6.65 -15.76 -13.95
C LEU A 45 7.35 -15.89 -15.32
N ARG A 46 8.42 -16.68 -15.43
CA ARG A 46 9.31 -16.76 -16.62
C ARG A 46 8.63 -17.02 -17.96
N LYS A 47 7.40 -17.53 -17.97
CA LYS A 47 6.64 -17.85 -19.19
C LYS A 47 5.38 -17.01 -19.36
N GLN A 48 5.13 -16.05 -18.47
CA GLN A 48 4.00 -15.14 -18.63
C GLN A 48 4.36 -14.04 -19.63
N PRO A 49 3.53 -13.81 -20.67
CA PRO A 49 3.69 -12.64 -21.51
C PRO A 49 3.45 -11.37 -20.68
N PRO A 50 4.05 -10.23 -21.06
CA PRO A 50 3.75 -8.96 -20.42
C PRO A 50 2.26 -8.63 -20.58
N SER A 51 1.66 -8.01 -19.55
CA SER A 51 0.25 -7.63 -19.56
C SER A 51 -0.10 -6.70 -20.73
N VAL A 52 0.83 -5.80 -21.09
CA VAL A 52 0.70 -4.89 -22.23
C VAL A 52 2.01 -4.90 -23.02
N ASN A 53 1.97 -5.29 -24.28
CA ASN A 53 3.16 -5.37 -25.11
C ASN A 53 3.86 -4.00 -25.24
N GLY A 54 5.15 -3.94 -24.95
CA GLY A 54 5.96 -2.71 -25.05
C GLY A 54 5.81 -1.72 -23.88
N TYR A 55 4.97 -2.01 -22.89
CA TYR A 55 4.73 -1.12 -21.75
C TYR A 55 4.91 -1.84 -20.42
N ARG A 56 5.32 -1.10 -19.39
CA ARG A 56 5.22 -1.55 -17.99
C ARG A 56 3.89 -1.06 -17.43
N LEU A 57 2.95 -1.98 -17.23
CA LEU A 57 1.67 -1.65 -16.63
C LEU A 57 1.84 -1.41 -15.12
N ARG A 58 1.18 -0.37 -14.61
CA ARG A 58 1.05 -0.06 -13.18
C ARG A 58 -0.41 0.30 -12.92
N ILE A 59 -1.01 -0.39 -11.97
CA ILE A 59 -2.37 -0.10 -11.52
C ILE A 59 -2.26 0.69 -10.22
N VAL A 60 -2.89 1.86 -10.20
CA VAL A 60 -2.94 2.72 -9.00
C VAL A 60 -4.37 2.66 -8.47
N ASP A 61 -4.49 2.24 -7.23
CA ASP A 61 -5.75 2.22 -6.49
C ASP A 61 -5.48 2.71 -5.06
N GLY A 62 -6.51 3.06 -4.32
CA GLY A 62 -6.32 3.53 -2.97
C GLY A 62 -7.58 4.00 -2.29
N SER A 63 -7.42 4.39 -1.04
CA SER A 63 -8.51 4.87 -0.19
C SER A 63 -8.26 6.30 0.25
N HIS A 64 -9.34 7.05 0.44
CA HIS A 64 -9.28 8.32 1.14
C HIS A 64 -9.05 8.03 2.62
N LEU A 65 -8.10 8.75 3.22
CA LEU A 65 -7.88 8.60 4.65
C LEU A 65 -9.11 9.11 5.40
N PRO A 66 -9.48 8.45 6.52
CA PRO A 66 -10.58 8.92 7.35
C PRO A 66 -10.28 10.34 7.86
N ALA A 67 -11.33 11.13 8.07
CA ALA A 67 -11.18 12.46 8.64
C ALA A 67 -10.50 12.39 10.01
N SER A 68 -9.39 13.10 10.20
CA SER A 68 -8.79 13.33 11.51
C SER A 68 -9.59 14.35 12.33
N GLU A 69 -10.33 15.22 11.65
CA GLU A 69 -11.07 16.33 12.25
C GLU A 69 -12.54 16.35 11.86
N LYS A 70 -13.38 16.95 12.71
CA LYS A 70 -14.78 17.19 12.39
C LYS A 70 -14.90 18.27 11.32
N ARG A 71 -15.84 18.10 10.40
CA ARG A 71 -16.14 19.12 9.38
C ARG A 71 -16.49 20.47 10.01
N LEU A 72 -15.74 21.50 9.62
CA LEU A 72 -16.01 22.88 10.02
C LEU A 72 -17.44 23.29 9.66
N LYS A 73 -18.12 24.04 10.54
CA LYS A 73 -19.51 24.47 10.35
C LYS A 73 -19.76 25.16 8.99
N PRO A 74 -18.87 26.05 8.49
CA PRO A 74 -19.04 26.67 7.17
C PRO A 74 -19.01 25.68 5.99
N LEU A 75 -18.38 24.52 6.14
CA LEU A 75 -18.20 23.54 5.06
C LEU A 75 -19.35 22.51 4.97
N ARG A 76 -20.34 22.57 5.86
CA ARG A 76 -21.43 21.55 5.92
C ARG A 76 -22.40 21.59 4.74
N GLY A 77 -22.50 22.71 4.03
CA GLY A 77 -23.30 22.84 2.81
C GLY A 77 -22.61 22.31 1.55
N PHE A 78 -21.32 22.00 1.61
CA PHE A 78 -20.54 21.53 0.46
C PHE A 78 -20.40 20.00 0.47
N ARG A 79 -20.61 19.38 -0.70
CA ARG A 79 -20.29 17.97 -0.92
C ARG A 79 -18.78 17.82 -1.12
N GLY A 80 -18.12 17.18 -0.16
CA GLY A 80 -16.69 16.85 -0.22
C GLY A 80 -16.38 15.75 0.80
N ALA A 81 -15.39 14.92 0.53
CA ALA A 81 -14.86 13.96 1.51
C ALA A 81 -13.89 14.66 2.48
N ALA A 82 -13.32 13.92 3.43
CA ALA A 82 -12.15 14.41 4.16
C ALA A 82 -11.02 14.66 3.14
N LEU A 83 -10.58 15.90 3.02
CA LEU A 83 -9.41 16.28 2.22
C LEU A 83 -8.24 16.59 3.15
N PRO A 84 -6.97 16.47 2.69
CA PRO A 84 -6.53 15.95 1.39
C PRO A 84 -5.88 14.55 1.42
N GLY A 85 -5.79 13.88 2.57
CA GLY A 85 -4.99 12.66 2.69
C GLY A 85 -5.53 11.48 1.88
N GLN A 86 -4.72 10.96 0.94
CA GLN A 86 -4.97 9.71 0.24
C GLN A 86 -3.87 8.71 0.59
N SER A 87 -4.13 7.43 0.34
CA SER A 87 -3.09 6.41 0.34
C SER A 87 -3.31 5.56 -0.90
N LEU A 88 -2.39 5.70 -1.85
CA LEU A 88 -2.44 5.04 -3.15
C LEU A 88 -1.40 3.92 -3.18
N VAL A 89 -1.83 2.71 -3.50
CA VAL A 89 -0.93 1.57 -3.74
C VAL A 89 -0.67 1.42 -5.23
N VAL A 90 0.57 1.08 -5.58
CA VAL A 90 0.99 0.82 -6.95
C VAL A 90 1.17 -0.68 -7.13
N TYR A 91 0.25 -1.30 -7.84
CA TYR A 91 0.27 -2.73 -8.17
C TYR A 91 0.92 -2.97 -9.54
N ASP A 92 1.80 -3.95 -9.58
CA ASP A 92 2.45 -4.48 -10.77
C ASP A 92 1.82 -5.83 -11.14
N PRO A 93 0.97 -5.89 -12.18
CA PRO A 93 0.31 -7.13 -12.58
C PRO A 93 1.28 -8.17 -13.15
N ASP A 94 2.40 -7.75 -13.74
CA ASP A 94 3.38 -8.68 -14.33
C ASP A 94 4.16 -9.43 -13.26
N THR A 95 4.28 -8.84 -12.06
CA THR A 95 4.91 -9.49 -10.90
C THR A 95 3.92 -9.95 -9.84
N ALA A 96 2.64 -9.62 -10.00
CA ALA A 96 1.59 -9.79 -9.01
C ALA A 96 1.95 -9.23 -7.61
N MET A 97 2.65 -8.09 -7.58
CA MET A 97 3.13 -7.46 -6.34
C MET A 97 2.71 -6.00 -6.24
N ILE A 98 2.52 -5.53 -5.00
CA ILE A 98 2.53 -4.09 -4.70
C ILE A 98 3.99 -3.65 -4.65
N VAL A 99 4.36 -2.73 -5.54
CA VAL A 99 5.76 -2.30 -5.73
C VAL A 99 6.05 -0.92 -5.14
N ASP A 100 5.01 -0.12 -4.90
CA ASP A 100 5.15 1.21 -4.30
C ASP A 100 3.87 1.63 -3.58
N LEU A 101 3.98 2.68 -2.77
CA LEU A 101 2.89 3.36 -2.08
C LEU A 101 3.12 4.88 -2.16
N VAL A 102 2.09 5.63 -2.56
CA VAL A 102 2.13 7.08 -2.74
C VAL A 102 1.13 7.74 -1.77
N PRO A 103 1.59 8.68 -0.92
CA PRO A 103 0.73 9.46 -0.04
C PRO A 103 -0.02 10.58 -0.77
#